data_AF-A0A2E0A3Q9-F1
#
_entry.id   AF-A0A2E0A3Q9-F1
#
_cell.length_a   1.000
_cell.length_b   1.000
_cell.length_c   1.000
_cell.angle_alpha   90.00
_cell.angle_beta   90.00
_cell.angle_gamma   90.00
#
_symmetry.space_group_name_H-M   'P 1'
#
loop_
_entity.id
_entity.type
_entity.pdbx_description
1 polymer ?
#
loop_
_entity_poly.entity_id
_entity_poly.type
_entity_poly.pdbx_seq_one_letter_code
_entity_poly.pdbx_strand_id
1 'polypeptide(L)'
;MTESPDTELLNSSQLRRISGQLGSNPAGVFEDQNGQRYYIKTLESPQHASNEYLAACLYQLCGAPVLTYVRTNNPCEVATRWRHLDKTRIAHFSEDECLQARHWLAVHAWTANWDAAGLDGDNQGVANGIVLTLDVGGALLFRASGDPKGKAFGETVPEFQRLQSDPDNPHAMKLFGDMPVAEQQSALQVVTRLNDSDIRRVILDGSERETLAEKMIARKADLQRQMDLLS
;
A
#
# COMPACT_ATOMS: atom_id res chain seq x y z
N MET A 1 -3.54 -30.01 14.16
CA MET A 1 -4.72 -29.74 13.32
C MET A 1 -4.43 -28.43 12.62
N THR A 2 -4.10 -28.49 11.33
CA THR A 2 -3.88 -27.32 10.49
C THR A 2 -5.23 -26.89 9.95
N GLU A 3 -5.82 -25.86 10.54
CA GLU A 3 -6.96 -25.17 9.92
C GLU A 3 -6.46 -24.58 8.59
N SER A 4 -7.06 -25.03 7.49
CA SER A 4 -7.03 -24.26 6.24
C SER A 4 -7.63 -22.89 6.55
N PRO A 5 -7.00 -21.77 6.15
CA PRO A 5 -7.64 -20.48 6.30
C PRO A 5 -8.88 -20.49 5.42
N ASP A 6 -10.06 -20.31 6.04
CA ASP A 6 -11.35 -20.27 5.36
C ASP A 6 -11.28 -19.35 4.13
N THR A 7 -11.30 -19.97 2.95
CA THR A 7 -11.27 -19.33 1.64
C THR A 7 -12.64 -18.78 1.26
N GLU A 8 -13.42 -18.30 2.22
CA GLU A 8 -14.74 -17.76 1.93
C GLU A 8 -14.60 -16.28 1.55
N LEU A 9 -14.90 -15.98 0.28
CA LEU A 9 -14.90 -14.62 -0.23
C LEU A 9 -16.04 -13.83 0.42
N LEU A 10 -15.75 -12.59 0.84
CA LEU A 10 -16.76 -11.71 1.40
C LEU A 10 -17.84 -11.41 0.35
N ASN A 11 -19.09 -11.78 0.66
CA ASN A 11 -20.23 -11.45 -0.18
C ASN A 11 -20.86 -10.13 0.26
N SER A 12 -20.46 -9.02 -0.38
CA SER A 12 -20.91 -7.67 -0.03
C SER A 12 -22.44 -7.49 -0.11
N SER A 13 -23.11 -8.24 -1.00
CA SER A 13 -24.57 -8.21 -1.15
C SER A 13 -25.35 -8.72 0.07
N GLN A 14 -24.70 -9.49 0.94
CA GLN A 14 -25.28 -10.02 2.17
C GLN A 14 -25.03 -9.11 3.40
N LEU A 15 -24.30 -8.01 3.21
CA LEU A 15 -23.94 -7.10 4.28
C LEU A 15 -24.92 -5.93 4.36
N ARG A 16 -25.15 -5.44 5.57
CA ARG A 16 -25.96 -4.25 5.81
C ARG A 16 -25.10 -3.00 5.67
N ARG A 17 -25.50 -2.07 4.81
CA ARG A 17 -24.82 -0.76 4.70
C ARG A 17 -25.12 0.11 5.93
N ILE A 18 -24.07 0.62 6.56
CA ILE A 18 -24.12 1.45 7.78
C ILE A 18 -23.90 2.93 7.48
N SER A 19 -22.94 3.26 6.61
CA SER A 19 -22.63 4.66 6.27
C SER A 19 -22.11 4.84 4.86
N GLY A 20 -21.99 6.13 4.46
CA GLY A 20 -21.55 6.57 3.14
C GLY A 20 -20.04 6.41 2.87
N GLN A 21 -19.61 6.89 1.71
CA GLN A 21 -18.23 6.85 1.23
C GLN A 21 -17.31 7.78 2.04
N LEU A 22 -16.04 7.40 2.21
CA LEU A 22 -15.00 8.24 2.81
C LEU A 22 -14.04 8.83 1.77
N GLY A 23 -14.09 8.37 0.52
CA GLY A 23 -13.22 8.82 -0.57
C GLY A 23 -13.98 9.00 -1.90
N SER A 24 -13.22 9.07 -2.99
CA SER A 24 -13.74 9.41 -4.33
C SER A 24 -14.42 8.26 -5.06
N ASN A 25 -14.00 7.02 -4.80
CA ASN A 25 -14.62 5.82 -5.37
C ASN A 25 -15.95 5.51 -4.68
N PRO A 26 -16.95 4.97 -5.40
CA PRO A 26 -18.18 4.45 -4.79
C PRO A 26 -17.83 3.48 -3.67
N ALA A 27 -18.20 3.84 -2.44
CA ALA A 27 -17.82 3.07 -1.26
C ALA A 27 -18.83 3.20 -0.12
N GLY A 28 -18.62 2.41 0.92
CA GLY A 28 -19.38 2.52 2.16
C GLY A 28 -18.86 1.62 3.25
N VAL A 29 -19.40 1.84 4.45
CA VAL A 29 -19.22 0.94 5.58
C VAL A 29 -20.35 -0.07 5.57
N PHE A 30 -20.01 -1.34 5.65
CA PHE A 30 -20.92 -2.46 5.66
C PHE A 30 -20.68 -3.29 6.92
N GLU A 31 -21.72 -3.96 7.41
CA GLU A 31 -21.68 -4.78 8.63
C GLU A 31 -22.28 -6.15 8.34
N ASP A 32 -21.59 -7.20 8.79
CA ASP A 32 -22.09 -8.58 8.73
C ASP A 32 -23.04 -8.91 9.88
N GLN A 33 -23.57 -10.13 9.88
CA GLN A 33 -24.52 -10.60 10.90
C GLN A 33 -23.89 -10.71 12.30
N ASN A 34 -22.57 -10.77 12.39
CA ASN A 34 -21.82 -10.84 13.64
C ASN A 34 -21.42 -9.45 14.16
N GLY A 35 -21.80 -8.38 13.46
CA GLY A 35 -21.44 -7.00 13.80
C GLY A 35 -20.04 -6.58 13.37
N GLN A 36 -19.30 -7.41 12.62
CA GLN A 36 -18.01 -7.02 12.07
C GLN A 36 -18.23 -6.07 10.89
N ARG A 37 -17.51 -4.95 10.92
CA ARG A 37 -17.60 -3.91 9.90
C ARG A 37 -16.49 -4.00 8.87
N TYR A 38 -16.81 -3.60 7.66
CA TYR A 38 -15.91 -3.55 6.51
C TYR A 38 -16.09 -2.21 5.80
N TYR A 39 -14.99 -1.63 5.32
CA TYR A 39 -15.05 -0.59 4.31
C TYR A 39 -14.87 -1.23 2.94
N ILE A 40 -15.88 -1.12 2.08
CA ILE A 40 -15.89 -1.74 0.76
C ILE A 40 -15.89 -0.63 -0.29
N LYS A 41 -14.93 -0.70 -1.20
CA LYS A 41 -14.80 0.17 -2.37
C LYS A 41 -15.14 -0.63 -3.62
N THR A 42 -15.98 -0.10 -4.49
CA THR A 42 -16.16 -0.59 -5.86
C THR A 42 -15.25 0.21 -6.78
N LEU A 43 -14.37 -0.50 -7.49
CA LEU A 43 -13.37 0.07 -8.39
C LEU A 43 -13.82 -0.06 -9.85
N GLU A 44 -13.16 0.67 -10.75
CA GLU A 44 -13.54 0.74 -12.16
C GLU A 44 -13.49 -0.63 -12.87
N SER A 45 -12.56 -1.50 -12.46
CA SER A 45 -12.41 -2.81 -13.09
C SER A 45 -11.79 -3.86 -12.16
N PRO A 46 -11.88 -5.15 -12.51
CA PRO A 46 -11.21 -6.22 -11.76
C PRO A 46 -9.69 -6.05 -11.66
N GLN A 47 -9.08 -5.41 -12.67
CA GLN A 47 -7.65 -5.13 -12.66
C GLN A 47 -7.28 -4.13 -11.57
N HIS A 48 -8.11 -3.11 -11.31
CA HIS A 48 -7.88 -2.17 -10.22
C HIS A 48 -7.97 -2.85 -8.85
N ALA A 49 -9.02 -3.64 -8.62
CA ALA A 49 -9.20 -4.37 -7.36
C ALA A 49 -8.07 -5.36 -7.10
N SER A 50 -7.68 -6.10 -8.14
CA SER A 50 -6.57 -7.05 -8.04
C SER A 50 -5.20 -6.35 -7.90
N ASN A 51 -5.04 -5.14 -8.42
CA ASN A 51 -3.84 -4.32 -8.23
C ASN A 51 -3.74 -3.82 -6.79
N GLU A 52 -4.82 -3.26 -6.23
CA GLU A 52 -4.85 -2.78 -4.83
C GLU A 52 -4.61 -3.92 -3.84
N TYR A 53 -5.26 -5.07 -4.04
CA TYR A 53 -5.04 -6.25 -3.19
C TYR A 53 -3.59 -6.75 -3.27
N LEU A 54 -3.02 -6.85 -4.49
CA LEU A 54 -1.61 -7.25 -4.65
C LEU A 54 -0.67 -6.24 -4.00
N ALA A 55 -0.92 -4.94 -4.12
CA ALA A 55 -0.14 -3.92 -3.45
C ALA A 55 -0.16 -4.14 -1.93
N ALA A 56 -1.33 -4.37 -1.33
CA ALA A 56 -1.43 -4.69 0.09
C ALA A 56 -0.63 -5.94 0.49
N CYS A 57 -0.66 -7.01 -0.33
CA CYS A 57 0.15 -8.20 -0.08
C CYS A 57 1.66 -7.93 -0.15
N LEU A 58 2.12 -7.07 -1.06
CA LEU A 58 3.53 -6.68 -1.14
C LEU A 58 3.97 -5.81 0.04
N TYR A 59 3.10 -4.96 0.57
CA TYR A 59 3.36 -4.23 1.82
C TYR A 59 3.50 -5.21 2.99
N GLN A 60 2.56 -6.16 3.11
CA GLN A 60 2.61 -7.20 4.13
C GLN A 60 3.85 -8.09 4.02
N LEU A 61 4.31 -8.41 2.81
CA LEU A 61 5.57 -9.13 2.58
C LEU A 61 6.76 -8.37 3.19
N CYS A 62 6.77 -7.05 3.11
CA CYS A 62 7.79 -6.18 3.72
C CYS A 62 7.61 -6.01 5.24
N GLY A 63 6.50 -6.50 5.81
CA GLY A 63 6.10 -6.19 7.19
C GLY A 63 5.49 -4.80 7.37
N ALA A 64 5.26 -4.04 6.29
CA ALA A 64 4.70 -2.70 6.33
C ALA A 64 3.21 -2.75 6.74
N PRO A 65 2.80 -2.04 7.81
CA PRO A 65 1.41 -2.07 8.26
C PRO A 65 0.48 -1.39 7.25
N VAL A 66 -0.53 -2.14 6.84
CA VAL A 66 -1.67 -1.68 6.03
C VAL A 66 -2.97 -2.10 6.71
N LEU A 67 -4.10 -1.57 6.24
CA LEU A 67 -5.40 -2.12 6.64
C LEU A 67 -5.51 -3.61 6.32
N THR A 68 -6.37 -4.33 7.04
CA THR A 68 -6.59 -5.76 6.76
C THR A 68 -7.50 -5.92 5.55
N TYR A 69 -6.90 -6.18 4.40
CA TYR A 69 -7.62 -6.47 3.15
C TYR A 69 -8.30 -7.83 3.18
N VAL A 70 -9.51 -7.90 2.63
CA VAL A 70 -10.35 -9.10 2.51
C VAL A 70 -10.81 -9.20 1.06
N ARG A 71 -10.70 -10.40 0.46
CA ARG A 71 -11.21 -10.63 -0.90
C ARG A 71 -12.73 -10.68 -0.90
N THR A 72 -13.32 -10.10 -1.93
CA THR A 72 -14.76 -10.11 -2.20
C THR A 72 -15.12 -11.10 -3.29
N ASN A 73 -16.36 -11.55 -3.34
CA ASN A 73 -16.87 -12.36 -4.46
C ASN A 73 -17.12 -11.52 -5.72
N ASN A 74 -17.33 -10.21 -5.56
CA ASN A 74 -17.36 -9.26 -6.67
C ASN A 74 -15.91 -8.93 -7.09
N PRO A 75 -15.51 -9.21 -8.34
CA PRO A 75 -14.14 -9.01 -8.79
C PRO A 75 -13.73 -7.54 -8.90
N CYS A 76 -14.69 -6.59 -8.95
CA CYS A 76 -14.41 -5.15 -8.98
C CYS A 76 -14.37 -4.51 -7.58
N GLU A 77 -14.52 -5.29 -6.52
CA GLU A 77 -14.52 -4.77 -5.15
C GLU A 77 -13.23 -5.08 -4.42
N VAL A 78 -12.91 -4.19 -3.48
CA VAL A 78 -11.91 -4.44 -2.46
C VAL A 78 -12.49 -4.07 -1.11
N ALA A 79 -12.30 -4.95 -0.13
CA ALA A 79 -12.79 -4.74 1.23
C ALA A 79 -11.61 -4.64 2.20
N THR A 80 -11.72 -3.76 3.17
CA THR A 80 -10.85 -3.73 4.35
C THR A 80 -11.68 -3.91 5.61
N ARG A 81 -11.18 -4.68 6.59
CA ARG A 81 -11.81 -4.72 7.91
C ARG A 81 -11.78 -3.33 8.50
N TRP A 82 -12.93 -2.87 8.99
CA TRP A 82 -13.05 -1.57 9.60
C TRP A 82 -12.11 -1.46 10.80
N ARG A 83 -11.37 -0.36 10.87
CA ARG A 83 -10.43 -0.07 11.94
C ARG A 83 -10.68 1.33 12.45
N HIS A 84 -10.76 1.48 13.76
CA HIS A 84 -10.73 2.81 14.38
C HIS A 84 -9.30 3.36 14.30
N LEU A 85 -9.18 4.61 13.84
CA LEU A 85 -7.92 5.33 13.75
C LEU A 85 -7.86 6.40 14.83
N ASP A 86 -6.75 6.45 15.56
CA ASP A 86 -6.46 7.49 16.54
C ASP A 86 -6.09 8.80 15.84
N LYS A 87 -5.44 8.69 14.67
CA LYS A 87 -5.07 9.79 13.78
C LYS A 87 -5.31 9.39 12.35
N THR A 88 -5.81 10.33 11.55
CA THR A 88 -6.18 10.10 10.14
C THR A 88 -5.34 10.92 9.16
N ARG A 89 -4.35 11.67 9.64
CA ARG A 89 -3.46 12.45 8.78
C ARG A 89 -2.09 12.70 9.41
N ILE A 90 -1.07 12.81 8.57
CA ILE A 90 0.32 13.05 8.96
C ILE A 90 0.51 14.36 9.73
N ALA A 91 -0.35 15.36 9.51
CA ALA A 91 -0.28 16.65 10.21
C ALA A 91 -0.47 16.54 11.73
N HIS A 92 -0.96 15.39 12.22
CA HIS A 92 -1.17 15.11 13.64
C HIS A 92 -0.16 14.10 14.20
N PHE A 93 0.80 13.65 13.39
CA PHE A 93 1.79 12.69 13.84
C PHE A 93 2.76 13.33 14.83
N SER A 94 3.14 12.55 15.83
CA SER A 94 4.31 12.79 16.68
C SER A 94 5.59 12.45 15.92
N GLU A 95 6.75 12.83 16.45
CA GLU A 95 8.03 12.49 15.80
C GLU A 95 8.23 10.97 15.71
N ASP A 96 7.86 10.21 16.75
CA ASP A 96 7.96 8.74 16.73
C ASP A 96 7.07 8.11 15.64
N GLU A 97 5.89 8.68 15.39
CA GLU A 97 5.02 8.23 14.30
C GLU A 97 5.56 8.66 12.93
N CYS A 98 6.16 9.85 12.81
CA CYS A 98 6.88 10.23 11.59
C CYS A 98 8.03 9.26 11.30
N LEU A 99 8.81 8.88 12.32
CA LEU A 99 9.89 7.90 12.19
C LEU A 99 9.38 6.52 11.77
N GLN A 100 8.27 6.05 12.35
CA GLN A 100 7.60 4.81 11.91
C GLN A 100 7.18 4.89 10.44
N ALA A 101 6.59 6.01 10.00
CA ALA A 101 6.16 6.19 8.62
C ALA A 101 7.34 6.22 7.64
N ARG A 102 8.41 6.97 7.99
CA ARG A 102 9.66 7.10 7.21
C ARG A 102 10.35 5.76 6.98
N HIS A 103 10.27 4.85 7.95
CA HIS A 103 10.82 3.50 7.81
C HIS A 103 10.30 2.75 6.57
N TRP A 104 9.08 3.06 6.13
CA TRP A 104 8.44 2.41 4.98
C TRP A 104 8.65 3.13 3.64
N LEU A 105 9.47 4.19 3.58
CA LEU A 105 9.74 4.97 2.35
C LEU A 105 10.13 4.06 1.18
N ALA A 106 11.06 3.12 1.39
CA ALA A 106 11.49 2.23 0.31
C ALA A 106 10.40 1.28 -0.17
N VAL A 107 9.43 0.91 0.68
CA VAL A 107 8.27 0.09 0.30
C VAL A 107 7.34 0.90 -0.61
N HIS A 108 7.05 2.15 -0.25
CA HIS A 108 6.31 3.08 -1.11
C HIS A 108 7.00 3.27 -2.46
N ALA A 109 8.31 3.51 -2.45
CA ALA A 109 9.09 3.69 -3.65
C ALA A 109 9.14 2.43 -4.52
N TRP A 110 9.44 1.27 -3.92
CA TRP A 110 9.50 -0.02 -4.62
C TRP A 110 8.18 -0.38 -5.30
N THR A 111 7.06 -0.08 -4.65
CA THR A 111 5.72 -0.30 -5.20
C THR A 111 5.23 0.83 -6.10
N ALA A 112 6.05 1.86 -6.36
CA ALA A 112 5.67 3.04 -7.12
C ALA A 112 4.39 3.72 -6.60
N ASN A 113 4.19 3.76 -5.29
CA ASN A 113 3.08 4.47 -4.68
C ASN A 113 3.40 5.98 -4.59
N TRP A 114 3.02 6.72 -5.63
CA TRP A 114 3.26 8.16 -5.71
C TRP A 114 2.42 8.97 -4.72
N ASP A 115 1.33 8.38 -4.23
CA ASP A 115 0.38 9.01 -3.31
C ASP A 115 0.54 8.49 -1.88
N ALA A 116 1.77 8.08 -1.50
CA ALA A 116 2.05 7.46 -0.21
C ALA A 116 1.56 8.29 0.99
N ALA A 117 1.69 9.61 0.92
CA ALA A 117 1.20 10.52 1.97
C ALA A 117 -0.28 10.88 1.80
N GLY A 118 -0.84 10.82 0.59
CA GLY A 118 -2.17 11.32 0.26
C GLY A 118 -2.19 12.81 -0.06
N LEU A 119 -3.25 13.27 -0.74
CA LEU A 119 -3.41 14.66 -1.16
C LEU A 119 -3.43 15.63 0.02
N ASP A 120 -4.05 15.24 1.14
CA ASP A 120 -4.15 16.03 2.37
C ASP A 120 -3.31 15.43 3.52
N GLY A 121 -2.40 14.50 3.18
CA GLY A 121 -1.66 13.75 4.17
C GLY A 121 -2.48 12.62 4.82
N ASP A 122 -3.53 12.15 4.16
CA ASP A 122 -4.59 11.28 4.66
C ASP A 122 -4.46 9.79 4.26
N ASN A 123 -3.43 9.42 3.50
CA ASN A 123 -3.12 8.01 3.22
C ASN A 123 -2.27 7.34 4.31
N GLN A 124 -1.99 8.06 5.40
CA GLN A 124 -1.29 7.56 6.58
C GLN A 124 -2.16 7.81 7.82
N GLY A 125 -2.33 6.77 8.65
CA GLY A 125 -3.08 6.86 9.89
C GLY A 125 -2.40 6.12 11.03
N VAL A 126 -2.89 6.34 12.26
CA VAL A 126 -2.40 5.64 13.45
C VAL A 126 -3.53 4.84 14.05
N ALA A 127 -3.26 3.59 14.41
CA ALA A 127 -4.17 2.79 15.23
C ALA A 127 -3.39 2.04 16.29
N ASN A 128 -3.73 2.25 17.56
CA ASN A 128 -3.05 1.64 18.71
C ASN A 128 -1.54 1.89 18.68
N GLY A 129 -1.12 3.11 18.32
CA GLY A 129 0.29 3.53 18.27
C GLY A 129 1.09 3.01 17.07
N ILE A 130 0.46 2.28 16.14
CA ILE A 130 1.08 1.78 14.91
C ILE A 130 0.65 2.66 13.74
N VAL A 131 1.63 3.16 12.97
CA VAL A 131 1.36 3.86 11.71
C VAL A 131 1.01 2.86 10.61
N LEU A 132 -0.09 3.11 9.92
CA LEU A 132 -0.65 2.30 8.84
C LEU A 132 -0.72 3.13 7.55
N THR A 133 -0.38 2.49 6.43
CA THR A 133 -0.79 3.00 5.11
C THR A 133 -2.25 2.60 4.85
N LEU A 134 -3.10 3.59 4.59
CA LEU A 134 -4.55 3.43 4.55
C LEU A 134 -5.09 3.12 3.15
N ASP A 135 -4.44 3.67 2.11
CA ASP A 135 -4.79 3.42 0.72
C ASP A 135 -3.54 3.10 -0.11
N VAL A 136 -3.59 1.96 -0.81
CA VAL A 136 -2.52 1.48 -1.70
C VAL A 136 -3.00 1.26 -3.13
N GLY A 137 -4.20 1.74 -3.48
CA GLY A 137 -4.77 1.62 -4.83
C GLY A 137 -3.92 2.31 -5.90
N GLY A 138 -3.25 3.40 -5.54
CA GLY A 138 -2.30 4.14 -6.38
C GLY A 138 -0.89 3.53 -6.49
N ALA A 139 -0.67 2.33 -5.94
CA ALA A 139 0.58 1.59 -6.12
C ALA A 139 0.55 0.76 -7.42
N LEU A 140 1.73 0.27 -7.83
CA LEU A 140 1.94 -0.59 -9.00
C LEU A 140 1.42 0.04 -10.30
N LEU A 141 0.44 -0.57 -10.98
CA LEU A 141 0.06 -0.24 -12.36
C LEU A 141 -0.69 1.09 -12.49
N PHE A 142 -1.38 1.54 -11.44
CA PHE A 142 -2.32 2.66 -11.51
C PHE A 142 -1.88 3.85 -10.65
N ARG A 143 -2.33 5.05 -11.01
CA ARG A 143 -2.22 6.28 -10.22
C ARG A 143 -3.36 6.34 -9.20
N ALA A 144 -3.30 7.28 -8.25
CA ALA A 144 -4.41 7.53 -7.32
C ALA A 144 -5.74 7.87 -8.03
N SER A 145 -5.67 8.45 -9.23
CA SER A 145 -6.85 8.72 -10.08
C SER A 145 -7.45 7.47 -10.75
N GLY A 146 -6.76 6.33 -10.72
CA GLY A 146 -7.09 5.12 -11.48
C GLY A 146 -6.39 5.04 -12.84
N ASP A 147 -5.83 6.13 -13.37
CA ASP A 147 -5.15 6.09 -14.67
C ASP A 147 -3.90 5.20 -14.65
N PRO A 148 -3.59 4.45 -15.72
CA PRO A 148 -2.37 3.64 -15.78
C PRO A 148 -1.11 4.51 -15.75
N LYS A 149 -0.10 4.09 -14.98
CA LYS A 149 1.23 4.73 -14.99
C LYS A 149 2.00 4.51 -16.30
N GLY A 150 1.67 3.44 -17.02
CA GLY A 150 2.33 3.07 -18.26
C GLY A 150 3.85 2.94 -18.10
N LYS A 151 4.60 3.60 -18.99
CA LYS A 151 6.08 3.56 -19.00
C LYS A 151 6.74 4.17 -17.76
N ALA A 152 6.01 5.00 -17.00
CA ALA A 152 6.54 5.57 -15.77
C ALA A 152 6.75 4.50 -14.67
N PHE A 153 6.01 3.38 -14.71
CA PHE A 153 6.24 2.24 -13.83
C PHE A 153 7.20 1.24 -14.48
N GLY A 154 8.50 1.56 -14.38
CA GLY A 154 9.61 0.79 -14.93
C GLY A 154 10.40 -0.01 -13.88
N GLU A 155 11.58 -0.46 -14.28
CA GLU A 155 12.51 -1.24 -13.45
C GLU A 155 13.36 -0.37 -12.51
N THR A 156 13.54 0.91 -12.82
CA THR A 156 14.20 1.87 -11.93
C THR A 156 13.23 2.45 -10.92
N VAL A 157 13.73 2.90 -9.77
CA VAL A 157 12.93 3.39 -8.64
C VAL A 157 13.27 4.87 -8.36
N PRO A 158 12.92 5.79 -9.28
CA PRO A 158 13.09 7.22 -9.03
C PRO A 158 12.22 7.72 -7.86
N GLU A 159 11.18 6.98 -7.49
CA GLU A 159 10.27 7.32 -6.40
C GLU A 159 10.97 7.48 -5.05
N PHE A 160 12.09 6.78 -4.82
CA PHE A 160 12.82 6.88 -3.56
C PHE A 160 13.32 8.32 -3.34
N GLN A 161 13.82 8.97 -4.39
CA GLN A 161 14.21 10.38 -4.34
C GLN A 161 12.99 11.30 -4.47
N ARG A 162 12.07 11.03 -5.41
CA ARG A 162 10.94 11.93 -5.69
C ARG A 162 10.01 12.11 -4.49
N LEU A 163 9.72 11.06 -3.73
CA LEU A 163 8.90 11.19 -2.52
C LEU A 163 9.54 12.09 -1.45
N GLN A 164 10.86 12.29 -1.49
CA GLN A 164 11.59 13.16 -0.57
C GLN A 164 11.67 14.61 -1.07
N SER A 165 11.67 14.84 -2.39
CA SER A 165 12.08 16.13 -2.95
C SER A 165 11.15 16.75 -4.00
N ASP A 166 10.05 16.10 -4.38
CA ASP A 166 9.15 16.59 -5.42
C ASP A 166 8.19 17.68 -4.88
N PRO A 167 8.32 18.95 -5.30
CA PRO A 167 7.51 20.05 -4.77
C PRO A 167 6.02 19.91 -5.11
N ASP A 168 5.68 19.11 -6.12
CA ASP A 168 4.28 18.79 -6.45
C ASP A 168 3.69 17.74 -5.49
N ASN A 169 4.50 17.20 -4.57
CA ASN A 169 4.08 16.28 -3.51
C ASN A 169 4.52 16.79 -2.12
N PRO A 170 3.96 17.93 -1.66
CA PRO A 170 4.41 18.59 -0.44
C PRO A 170 4.19 17.74 0.83
N HIS A 171 3.18 16.86 0.86
CA HIS A 171 2.92 15.98 1.99
C HIS A 171 3.95 14.84 2.08
N ALA A 172 4.36 14.26 0.94
CA ALA A 172 5.46 13.30 0.93
C ALA A 172 6.77 14.00 1.31
N MET A 173 7.07 15.18 0.78
CA MET A 173 8.25 15.95 1.17
C MET A 173 8.28 16.25 2.66
N LYS A 174 7.14 16.68 3.24
CA LYS A 174 7.04 16.93 4.68
C LYS A 174 7.33 15.68 5.51
N LEU A 175 6.93 14.51 5.02
CA LEU A 175 7.11 13.25 5.73
C LEU A 175 8.53 12.69 5.56
N PHE A 176 9.09 12.74 4.35
CA PHE A 176 10.29 12.00 3.98
C PHE A 176 11.51 12.88 3.65
N GLY A 177 11.33 14.18 3.40
CA GLY A 177 12.36 15.05 2.84
C GLY A 177 13.58 15.29 3.73
N ASP A 178 13.39 15.27 5.05
CA ASP A 178 14.46 15.51 6.03
C ASP A 178 15.05 14.21 6.61
N MET A 179 14.82 13.06 5.96
CA MET A 179 15.32 11.77 6.44
C MET A 179 16.87 11.73 6.46
N PRO A 180 17.49 11.49 7.64
CA PRO A 180 18.93 11.23 7.72
C PRO A 180 19.33 10.03 6.87
N VAL A 181 20.57 10.04 6.35
CA VAL A 181 21.11 8.94 5.52
C VAL A 181 20.96 7.57 6.20
N ALA A 182 21.18 7.49 7.52
CA ALA A 182 21.02 6.24 8.28
C ALA A 182 19.56 5.72 8.28
N GLU A 183 18.57 6.61 8.31
CA GLU A 183 17.15 6.25 8.20
C GLU A 183 16.82 5.81 6.77
N GLN A 184 17.35 6.51 5.77
CA GLN A 184 17.21 6.12 4.35
C GLN A 184 17.79 4.72 4.08
N GLN A 185 18.99 4.43 4.60
CA GLN A 185 19.61 3.12 4.51
C GLN A 185 18.75 2.05 5.20
N SER A 186 18.22 2.35 6.40
CA SER A 186 17.35 1.42 7.13
C SER A 186 16.06 1.13 6.37
N ALA A 187 15.44 2.15 5.76
CA ALA A 187 14.26 1.98 4.91
C ALA A 187 14.58 1.12 3.67
N LEU A 188 15.68 1.38 2.97
CA LEU A 188 16.10 0.59 1.80
C LEU A 188 16.28 -0.89 2.13
N GLN A 189 16.88 -1.20 3.29
CA GLN A 189 17.10 -2.56 3.77
C GLN A 189 15.81 -3.37 3.96
N VAL A 190 14.67 -2.73 4.21
CA VAL A 190 13.36 -3.40 4.30
C VAL A 190 13.06 -4.17 3.02
N VAL A 191 13.35 -3.56 1.87
CA VAL A 191 13.03 -4.14 0.56
C VAL A 191 14.21 -4.96 0.02
N THR A 192 15.44 -4.48 0.14
CA THR A 192 16.60 -5.13 -0.50
C THR A 192 16.95 -6.48 0.12
N ARG A 193 16.54 -6.73 1.37
CA ARG A 193 16.73 -8.01 2.06
C ARG A 193 15.69 -9.08 1.70
N LEU A 194 14.64 -8.73 0.95
CA LEU A 194 13.64 -9.73 0.52
C LEU A 194 14.25 -10.76 -0.42
N ASN A 195 13.80 -12.02 -0.30
CA ASN A 195 14.14 -13.07 -1.26
C ASN A 195 13.29 -12.92 -2.53
N ASP A 196 13.91 -13.08 -3.70
CA ASP A 196 13.19 -13.02 -4.98
C ASP A 196 12.11 -14.10 -5.10
N SER A 197 12.32 -15.26 -4.48
CA SER A 197 11.32 -16.34 -4.45
C SER A 197 10.06 -15.93 -3.71
N ASP A 198 10.17 -15.14 -2.64
CA ASP A 198 9.00 -14.65 -1.90
C ASP A 198 8.24 -13.59 -2.69
N ILE A 199 8.95 -12.70 -3.39
CA ILE A 199 8.36 -11.73 -4.31
C ILE A 199 7.59 -12.44 -5.43
N ARG A 200 8.21 -13.44 -6.08
CA ARG A 200 7.54 -14.24 -7.12
C ARG A 200 6.31 -14.96 -6.56
N ARG A 201 6.43 -15.60 -5.39
CA ARG A 201 5.33 -16.31 -4.75
C ARG A 201 4.12 -15.40 -4.49
N VAL A 202 4.33 -14.20 -3.96
CA VAL A 202 3.24 -13.25 -3.68
C VAL A 202 2.58 -12.74 -4.97
N ILE A 203 3.35 -12.50 -6.03
CA ILE A 203 2.82 -11.96 -7.28
C ILE A 203 2.10 -13.02 -8.13
N LEU A 204 2.61 -14.25 -8.13
CA LEU A 204 2.10 -15.34 -8.97
C LEU A 204 0.95 -16.11 -8.32
N ASP A 205 0.58 -15.82 -7.06
CA ASP A 205 -0.51 -16.50 -6.36
C ASP A 205 -1.86 -16.37 -7.11
N GLY A 206 -2.12 -17.33 -8.00
CA GLY A 206 -3.30 -17.43 -8.85
C GLY A 206 -3.30 -16.57 -10.13
N SER A 207 -2.16 -16.06 -10.63
CA SER A 207 -2.14 -15.23 -11.85
C SER A 207 -0.86 -15.36 -12.70
N GLU A 208 -1.01 -15.23 -14.03
CA GLU A 208 0.10 -15.14 -15.00
C GLU A 208 0.68 -13.71 -15.01
N ARG A 209 1.46 -13.39 -13.97
CA ARG A 209 2.05 -12.05 -13.71
C ARG A 209 3.58 -12.08 -13.69
N GLU A 210 4.20 -12.96 -14.46
CA GLU A 210 5.65 -13.15 -14.52
C GLU A 210 6.38 -11.85 -14.84
N THR A 211 5.90 -11.09 -15.82
CA THR A 211 6.48 -9.78 -16.18
C THR A 211 6.44 -8.79 -15.02
N LEU A 212 5.39 -8.81 -14.19
CA LEU A 212 5.34 -7.96 -13.00
C LEU A 212 6.32 -8.44 -11.94
N ALA A 213 6.45 -9.75 -11.73
CA ALA A 213 7.39 -10.31 -10.77
C ALA A 213 8.84 -9.95 -11.10
N GLU A 214 9.25 -10.14 -12.35
CA GLU A 214 10.60 -9.77 -12.80
C GLU A 214 10.82 -8.26 -12.69
N LYS A 215 9.81 -7.43 -13.01
CA LYS A 215 9.89 -5.98 -12.79
C LYS A 215 10.11 -5.63 -11.31
N MET A 216 9.35 -6.23 -10.40
CA MET A 216 9.50 -5.95 -8.97
C MET A 216 10.87 -6.39 -8.44
N ILE A 217 11.43 -7.49 -8.95
CA ILE A 217 12.80 -7.93 -8.63
C ILE A 217 13.82 -6.93 -9.17
N ALA A 218 13.66 -6.46 -10.41
CA ALA A 218 14.53 -5.45 -10.99
C ALA A 218 14.48 -4.13 -10.20
N ARG A 219 13.28 -3.71 -9.75
CA ARG A 219 13.10 -2.56 -8.85
C ARG A 219 13.80 -2.74 -7.50
N LYS A 220 13.77 -3.96 -6.92
CA LYS A 220 14.54 -4.28 -5.70
C LYS A 220 16.05 -4.11 -5.94
N ALA A 221 16.55 -4.63 -7.06
CA ALA A 221 17.96 -4.51 -7.42
C ALA A 221 18.38 -3.04 -7.66
N ASP A 222 17.50 -2.21 -8.23
CA ASP A 222 17.74 -0.78 -8.37
C ASP A 222 17.85 -0.07 -7.01
N LEU A 223 16.97 -0.38 -6.06
CA LEU A 223 17.07 0.14 -4.69
C LEU A 223 18.37 -0.30 -3.98
N GLN A 224 18.83 -1.53 -4.23
CA GLN A 224 20.13 -1.98 -3.72
C GLN A 224 21.27 -1.11 -4.27
N ARG A 225 21.27 -0.82 -5.59
CA ARG A 225 22.27 0.09 -6.18
C ARG A 225 22.20 1.49 -5.59
N GLN A 226 21.00 2.03 -5.37
CA GLN A 226 20.82 3.34 -4.73
C GLN A 226 21.36 3.33 -3.29
N MET A 227 21.14 2.25 -2.53
CA MET A 227 21.70 2.07 -1.19
C MET A 227 23.23 2.05 -1.17
N ASP A 228 23.84 1.35 -2.13
CA ASP A 228 25.30 1.28 -2.28
C ASP A 228 25.93 2.65 -2.64
N LEU A 229 25.15 3.59 -3.19
CA LEU A 229 25.58 4.96 -3.51
C LEU A 229 25.36 5.95 -2.35
N LEU A 230 24.58 5.59 -1.34
CA LEU A 230 24.33 6.41 -0.14
C LEU A 230 25.42 6.26 0.93
N SER A 231 26.45 5.45 0.68
CA SER A 231 27.58 5.20 1.57
C SER A 231 28.56 6.36 1.68
#